data_AF-A0A843ER99-F1
#
_entry.id   AF-A0A843ER99-F1
#
_cell.length_a   1.000
_cell.length_b   1.000
_cell.length_c   1.000
_cell.angle_alpha   90.00
_cell.angle_beta   90.00
_cell.angle_gamma   90.00
#
_symmetry.space_group_name_H-M   'P 1'
#
loop_
_entity.id
_entity.type
_entity.pdbx_description
1 polymer ?
#
loop_
_entity_poly.entity_id
_entity_poly.type
_entity_poly.pdbx_seq_one_letter_code
_entity_poly.pdbx_strand_id
1 'polypeptide(L)' 'AAAHEMAACAAKLAQEAREIEKSNDTVLRTPHMKEGNLGCKTDLISKPE' A
#
# COMPACT_ATOMS: atom_id res chain seq x y z
N ALA A 1 -27.34 -8.42 0.44
CA ALA A 1 -26.45 -9.29 -0.35
C ALA A 1 -25.66 -8.49 -1.41
N ALA A 2 -26.30 -7.85 -2.39
CA ALA A 2 -25.60 -7.15 -3.50
C ALA A 2 -24.51 -6.14 -3.07
N ALA A 3 -24.77 -5.33 -2.03
CA ALA A 3 -23.75 -4.42 -1.50
C ALA A 3 -22.50 -5.14 -0.94
N HIS A 4 -22.67 -6.31 -0.34
CA HIS A 4 -21.56 -7.13 0.15
C HIS A 4 -20.77 -7.76 -1.00
N GLU A 5 -21.46 -8.21 -2.05
CA GLU A 5 -20.80 -8.72 -3.27
C GLU A 5 -19.97 -7.62 -3.95
N MET A 6 -20.51 -6.41 -4.07
CA MET A 6 -19.77 -5.26 -4.60
C MET A 6 -18.54 -4.94 -3.74
N ALA A 7 -18.67 -4.96 -2.41
CA ALA A 7 -17.55 -4.74 -1.49
C ALA A 7 -16.48 -5.85 -1.62
N ALA A 8 -16.90 -7.10 -1.82
CA ALA A 8 -15.97 -8.21 -2.04
C ALA A 8 -15.18 -8.05 -3.34
N CYS A 9 -15.84 -7.64 -4.44
CA CYS A 9 -15.16 -7.34 -5.70
C CYS A 9 -14.19 -6.16 -5.55
N ALA A 10 -14.59 -5.08 -4.87
CA ALA A 10 -13.72 -3.93 -4.61
C ALA A 10 -12.48 -4.32 -3.78
N ALA A 11 -12.64 -5.15 -2.76
CA ALA A 11 -11.53 -5.66 -1.95
C ALA A 11 -10.54 -6.49 -2.78
N LYS A 12 -11.03 -7.33 -3.69
CA LYS A 12 -10.18 -8.10 -4.62
C LYS A 12 -9.35 -7.18 -5.52
N LEU A 13 -9.98 -6.15 -6.10
CA LEU A 13 -9.29 -5.18 -6.95
C LEU A 13 -8.22 -4.38 -6.17
N ALA A 14 -8.51 -3.99 -4.92
CA ALA A 14 -7.55 -3.32 -4.07
C ALA A 14 -6.34 -4.21 -3.74
N GLN A 15 -6.57 -5.50 -3.51
CA GLN A 15 -5.49 -6.47 -3.29
C GLN A 15 -4.64 -6.65 -4.56
N GLU A 16 -5.26 -6.80 -5.72
CA GLU A 16 -4.56 -6.94 -7.00
C GLU A 16 -3.64 -5.73 -7.28
N ALA A 17 -4.17 -4.51 -7.12
CA ALA A 17 -3.38 -3.29 -7.23
C ALA A 17 -2.19 -3.29 -6.26
N ARG A 18 -2.39 -3.76 -5.02
CA ARG A 18 -1.33 -3.83 -4.01
C ARG A 18 -0.25 -4.85 -4.37
N GLU A 19 -0.59 -5.97 -5.01
CA GLU A 19 0.37 -6.97 -5.48
C GLU A 19 1.17 -6.46 -6.69
N ILE A 20 0.55 -5.71 -7.61
CA ILE A 20 1.25 -5.05 -8.72
C ILE A 20 2.36 -4.12 -8.21
N GLU A 21 2.08 -3.32 -7.18
CA GLU A 21 3.10 -2.46 -6.57
C GLU A 21 4.23 -3.25 -5.90
N LYS A 22 3.94 -4.44 -5.35
CA LYS A 22 5.00 -5.31 -4.78
C LYS A 22 5.86 -5.92 -5.87
N SER A 23 5.27 -6.38 -6.98
CA SER A 23 6.03 -6.99 -8.07
C SER A 23 7.01 -6.01 -8.71
N ASN A 24 6.69 -4.72 -8.66
CA ASN A 24 7.53 -3.65 -9.20
C ASN A 24 8.46 -3.00 -8.16
N ASP A 25 8.38 -3.41 -6.88
CA ASP A 25 9.05 -2.77 -5.75
C ASP A 25 8.76 -1.25 -5.59
N THR A 26 7.53 -0.83 -5.92
CA THR A 26 7.12 0.59 -5.95
C THR A 26 6.14 0.99 -4.84
N VAL A 27 5.91 0.11 -3.87
CA VAL A 27 4.93 0.30 -2.82
C VAL A 27 5.21 1.55 -1.98
N LEU A 28 4.36 2.57 -2.06
CA LEU A 28 4.43 3.74 -1.19
C LEU A 28 4.24 3.36 0.29
N ARG A 29 5.16 3.81 1.14
CA ARG A 29 5.11 3.68 2.60
C ARG A 29 5.46 5.02 3.24
N THR A 30 4.62 5.49 4.14
CA THR A 30 4.76 6.78 4.82
C THR A 30 4.80 6.63 6.36
N PRO A 31 5.88 6.07 6.91
CA PRO A 31 5.99 5.86 8.36
C PRO A 31 6.15 7.18 9.12
N HIS A 32 5.74 7.19 10.38
CA HIS A 32 6.12 8.25 11.32
C HIS A 32 7.57 8.04 11.76
N MET A 33 8.39 9.07 11.62
CA MET A 33 9.78 9.10 12.07
C MET A 33 9.85 9.41 13.57
N LYS A 34 11.05 9.29 14.17
CA LYS A 34 11.26 9.49 15.62
C LYS A 34 10.73 10.84 16.13
N GLU A 35 10.83 11.88 15.30
CA GLU A 35 10.42 13.25 15.64
C GLU A 35 8.94 13.53 15.30
N GLY A 36 8.20 12.51 14.83
CA GLY A 36 6.78 12.60 14.48
C GLY A 36 6.50 13.11 13.07
N ASN A 37 7.51 13.59 12.34
CA ASN A 37 7.39 13.91 10.92
C ASN A 37 7.15 12.63 10.09
N LEU A 38 6.47 12.79 8.96
CA LEU A 38 6.28 11.71 8.00
C LEU A 38 7.56 11.52 7.20
N GLY A 39 8.01 10.27 7.08
CA GLY A 39 8.99 9.87 6.07
C GLY A 39 8.32 9.27 4.84
N CYS A 40 9.09 9.03 3.78
CA CYS A 40 8.59 8.41 2.56
C CYS A 40 9.56 7.35 2.01
N LYS A 41 9.03 6.23 1.52
CA LYS A 41 9.77 5.27 0.68
C LYS A 41 8.88 4.47 -0.25
N THR A 42 9.43 4.03 -1.37
CA THR A 42 8.83 3.08 -2.32
C THR A 42 9.52 1.72 -2.29
N ASP A 43 10.85 1.74 -2.31
CA ASP A 43 11.65 0.51 -2.35
C ASP A 43 11.55 -0.25 -1.02
N LEU A 44 11.48 -1.58 -1.10
CA LEU A 44 11.29 -2.42 0.07
C LEU A 44 12.47 -2.32 1.04
N ILE A 45 13.69 -2.34 0.50
CA ILE A 45 14.94 -2.43 1.27
C ILE A 45 15.43 -1.08 1.78
N SER A 46 15.14 0.02 1.06
CA SER A 46 15.63 1.34 1.44
C SER A 46 15.01 1.83 2.75
N LYS A 47 15.69 2.77 3.41
CA LYS A 47 15.15 3.47 4.58
C LYS A 47 14.25 4.62 4.12
N PRO A 48 13.19 4.93 4.87
CA PRO A 48 12.40 6.11 4.62
C PRO A 48 13.23 7.37 4.89
N GLU A 49 13.15 8.31 3.97
CA GLU A 49 13.71 9.67 4.10
C GLU A 49 12.74 10.58 4.83
#